data_AF-A0A1H9YMU1-F1
#
_entry.id   AF-A0A1H9YMU1-F1
#
_cell.length_a   1.000
_cell.length_b   1.000
_cell.length_c   1.000
_cell.angle_alpha   90.00
_cell.angle_beta   90.00
_cell.angle_gamma   90.00
#
_symmetry.space_group_name_H-M   'P 1'
#
loop_
_entity.id
_entity.type
_entity.pdbx_description
1 polymer ?
#
loop_
_entity_poly.entity_id
_entity_poly.type
_entity_poly.pdbx_seq_one_letter_code
_entity_poly.pdbx_strand_id
1 'polypeptide(L)'
;MKNRKNGVTMKYTIFITPLIGALIGYITNYIAVKMLFRPLKPIMIGKFKVPFTPGIIPKEKPRLAKAIGEIVGRRLVTKDGLETMLLSDNVKETLRNKISGIFQNSDTTLEHFLAANLSQEKTDSLRENITTEFTKHIVITLQQANAAELLAKEIIGSIKEHFQGGFLAMMLNDSLLSSIEGQISKGLNSYLENHGEEIIKPYVTAEYDKMANLSLADVKAFTVKHDLAIEDMLLHVYEYLIRNNLDKIITLLKIDQIAQEQINQMDVLELEELILSVMKKELNAIVNLGALIGFVLGLINLLLK
;
A
#
# COMPACT_ATOMS: atom_id res chain seq x y z
N MET A 1 -72.62 26.82 -57.22
CA MET A 1 -71.33 27.25 -56.60
C MET A 1 -71.06 26.45 -55.32
N LYS A 2 -70.54 25.21 -55.40
CA LYS A 2 -70.10 24.46 -54.21
C LYS A 2 -69.24 23.25 -54.61
N ASN A 3 -68.02 23.44 -55.12
CA ASN A 3 -67.05 22.35 -55.30
C ASN A 3 -65.62 22.81 -55.72
N ARG A 4 -65.00 23.69 -54.94
CA ARG A 4 -63.55 24.01 -55.10
C ARG A 4 -62.74 24.06 -53.80
N LYS A 5 -63.35 23.82 -52.62
CA LYS A 5 -62.63 23.84 -51.32
C LYS A 5 -62.09 22.48 -50.86
N ASN A 6 -62.48 21.36 -51.49
CA ASN A 6 -62.11 20.01 -51.00
C ASN A 6 -60.76 19.47 -51.51
N GLY A 7 -60.17 20.08 -52.55
CA GLY A 7 -58.86 19.63 -53.08
C GLY A 7 -57.66 20.12 -52.27
N VAL A 8 -57.83 21.23 -51.53
CA VAL A 8 -56.77 21.80 -50.68
C VAL A 8 -56.71 21.07 -49.34
N THR A 9 -57.86 20.70 -48.76
CA THR A 9 -57.92 19.93 -47.51
C THR A 9 -57.37 18.52 -47.65
N MET A 10 -57.56 17.84 -48.79
CA MET A 10 -57.03 16.49 -49.01
C MET A 10 -55.49 16.42 -49.09
N LYS A 11 -54.81 17.45 -49.60
CA LYS A 11 -53.34 17.48 -49.69
C LYS A 11 -52.65 17.63 -48.33
N TYR A 12 -53.24 18.39 -47.40
CA TYR A 12 -52.66 18.56 -46.06
C TYR A 12 -52.80 17.30 -45.21
N THR A 13 -53.91 16.57 -45.32
CA THR A 13 -54.16 15.33 -44.57
C THR A 13 -53.13 14.23 -44.83
N ILE A 14 -52.55 14.20 -46.04
CA ILE A 14 -51.53 13.23 -46.47
C ILE A 14 -50.22 13.42 -45.70
N PHE A 15 -49.77 14.66 -45.50
CA PHE A 15 -48.51 14.93 -44.77
C PHE A 15 -48.69 14.91 -43.25
N ILE A 16 -49.92 15.11 -42.76
CA ILE A 16 -50.22 15.15 -41.33
C ILE A 16 -50.04 13.77 -40.67
N THR A 17 -50.39 12.68 -41.35
CA THR A 17 -50.36 11.32 -40.75
C THR A 17 -48.94 10.84 -40.42
N PRO A 18 -47.95 10.92 -41.34
CA PRO A 18 -46.55 10.65 -41.01
C PRO A 18 -45.98 11.57 -39.94
N LEU A 19 -46.34 12.84 -39.95
CA LEU A 19 -45.85 13.82 -38.98
C LEU A 19 -46.35 13.53 -37.56
N ILE A 20 -47.63 13.16 -37.43
CA ILE A 20 -48.20 12.73 -36.15
C ILE A 20 -47.51 11.45 -35.66
N GLY A 21 -47.29 10.47 -36.56
CA GLY A 21 -46.55 9.26 -36.24
C GLY A 21 -45.14 9.56 -35.71
N ALA A 22 -44.41 10.47 -36.37
CA ALA A 22 -43.10 10.92 -35.95
C ALA A 22 -43.13 11.61 -34.59
N LEU A 23 -44.11 12.49 -34.34
CA LEU A 23 -44.28 13.19 -33.09
C LEU A 23 -44.58 12.23 -31.92
N ILE A 24 -45.49 11.27 -32.12
CA ILE A 24 -45.82 10.25 -31.12
C ILE A 24 -44.60 9.39 -30.81
N GLY A 25 -43.85 8.98 -31.85
CA GLY A 25 -42.62 8.20 -31.71
C GLY A 25 -41.55 8.96 -30.92
N TYR A 26 -41.35 10.25 -31.22
CA TYR A 26 -40.43 11.12 -30.49
C TYR A 26 -40.83 11.27 -29.02
N ILE A 27 -42.09 11.64 -28.75
CA ILE A 27 -42.58 11.87 -27.38
C ILE A 27 -42.51 10.59 -26.55
N THR A 28 -42.95 9.47 -27.10
CA THR A 28 -42.97 8.18 -26.37
C THR A 28 -41.56 7.73 -26.01
N ASN A 29 -40.61 7.78 -26.96
CA ASN A 29 -39.23 7.40 -26.66
C ASN A 29 -38.54 8.39 -25.72
N TYR A 30 -38.83 9.70 -25.84
CA TYR A 30 -38.32 10.70 -24.91
C TYR A 30 -38.77 10.43 -23.47
N ILE A 31 -40.05 10.09 -23.28
CA ILE A 31 -40.60 9.71 -21.97
C ILE A 31 -39.93 8.43 -21.47
N ALA A 32 -39.76 7.42 -22.32
CA ALA A 32 -39.11 6.16 -21.95
C ALA A 32 -37.67 6.37 -21.47
N VAL A 33 -36.88 7.17 -22.19
CA VAL A 33 -35.52 7.55 -21.78
C VAL A 33 -35.55 8.32 -20.46
N LYS A 34 -36.47 9.28 -20.30
CA LYS A 34 -36.62 10.05 -19.05
C LYS A 34 -37.00 9.17 -17.86
N MET A 35 -37.79 8.11 -18.09
CA MET A 35 -38.20 7.13 -17.08
C MET A 35 -37.05 6.22 -16.60
N LEU A 36 -35.95 6.12 -17.34
CA LEU A 36 -34.75 5.42 -16.85
C LEU A 36 -34.15 6.11 -15.64
N PHE A 37 -34.22 7.45 -15.59
CA PHE A 37 -33.59 8.27 -14.55
C PHE A 37 -34.58 8.76 -13.50
N ARG A 38 -35.81 9.11 -13.90
CA ARG A 38 -36.84 9.66 -13.02
C ARG A 38 -38.05 8.73 -12.93
N PRO A 39 -38.75 8.66 -11.78
CA PRO A 39 -38.53 9.40 -10.53
C PRO A 39 -37.40 8.80 -9.67
N LEU A 40 -36.72 9.62 -8.87
CA LEU A 40 -35.58 9.18 -8.05
C LEU A 40 -35.98 8.28 -6.88
N LYS A 41 -37.21 8.43 -6.39
CA LYS A 41 -37.77 7.67 -5.27
C LYS A 41 -39.01 6.89 -5.74
N PRO A 42 -39.31 5.72 -5.14
CA PRO A 42 -40.55 5.01 -5.41
C PRO A 42 -41.74 5.90 -5.11
N ILE A 43 -42.70 5.96 -6.03
CA ILE A 43 -43.96 6.67 -5.82
C ILE A 43 -45.01 5.66 -5.37
N MET A 44 -45.69 5.97 -4.26
CA MET A 44 -46.75 5.15 -3.68
C MET A 44 -48.10 5.84 -3.90
N ILE A 45 -49.08 5.10 -4.41
CA ILE A 45 -50.48 5.52 -4.49
C ILE A 45 -51.27 4.61 -3.55
N GLY A 46 -51.64 5.12 -2.38
CA GLY A 46 -52.22 4.32 -1.30
C GLY A 46 -51.25 3.21 -0.85
N LYS A 47 -51.67 1.95 -0.97
CA LYS A 47 -50.84 0.77 -0.65
C LYS A 47 -50.07 0.22 -1.87
N PHE A 48 -50.29 0.76 -3.07
CA PHE A 48 -49.71 0.24 -4.31
C PHE A 48 -48.52 1.08 -4.78
N LYS A 49 -47.44 0.40 -5.18
CA LYS A 49 -46.26 1.03 -5.78
C LYS A 49 -46.47 1.20 -7.28
N VAL A 50 -46.24 2.42 -7.80
CA VAL A 50 -46.37 2.69 -9.23
C VAL A 50 -45.30 1.92 -10.01
N PRO A 51 -45.67 1.17 -11.09
CA PRO A 51 -44.70 0.45 -11.90
C PRO A 51 -43.69 1.44 -12.50
N PHE A 52 -42.43 1.00 -12.66
CA PHE A 52 -41.33 1.83 -13.15
C PHE A 52 -40.97 3.04 -12.26
N THR A 53 -41.30 2.97 -10.95
CA THR A 53 -40.84 3.94 -9.95
C THR A 53 -40.10 3.23 -8.79
N PRO A 54 -38.88 3.63 -8.38
CA PRO A 54 -38.06 4.65 -9.03
C PRO A 54 -37.62 4.22 -10.43
N GLY A 55 -37.02 5.16 -11.18
CA GLY A 55 -36.42 4.88 -12.47
C GLY A 55 -35.42 3.72 -12.40
N ILE A 56 -35.14 3.09 -13.54
CA ILE A 56 -34.29 1.89 -13.63
C ILE A 56 -32.88 2.15 -13.08
N ILE A 57 -32.27 3.29 -13.40
CA ILE A 57 -30.91 3.63 -12.97
C ILE A 57 -30.82 3.82 -11.43
N PRO A 58 -31.66 4.64 -10.78
CA PRO A 58 -31.71 4.70 -9.31
C PRO A 58 -31.91 3.33 -8.66
N LYS A 59 -32.75 2.48 -9.26
CA LYS A 59 -33.05 1.15 -8.75
C LYS A 59 -31.86 0.19 -8.84
N GLU A 60 -31.14 0.21 -9.95
CA GLU A 60 -30.01 -0.70 -10.23
C GLU A 60 -28.66 -0.17 -9.73
N LYS A 61 -28.62 1.00 -9.09
CA LYS A 61 -27.40 1.60 -8.53
C LYS A 61 -26.52 0.61 -7.73
N PRO A 62 -27.04 -0.23 -6.80
CA PRO A 62 -26.20 -1.17 -6.07
C PRO A 62 -25.51 -2.21 -6.96
N ARG A 63 -26.21 -2.63 -8.03
CA ARG A 63 -25.68 -3.58 -9.01
C ARG A 63 -24.60 -2.93 -9.88
N LEU A 64 -24.82 -1.69 -10.31
CA LEU A 64 -23.81 -0.90 -11.04
C LEU A 64 -22.56 -0.67 -10.19
N ALA A 65 -22.74 -0.30 -8.91
CA ALA A 65 -21.65 -0.12 -7.97
C ALA A 65 -20.80 -1.39 -7.82
N LYS A 66 -21.44 -2.56 -7.67
CA LYS A 66 -20.75 -3.84 -7.60
C LYS A 66 -19.97 -4.14 -8.89
N ALA A 67 -20.61 -3.99 -10.05
CA ALA A 67 -19.98 -4.29 -11.33
C ALA A 67 -18.78 -3.37 -11.62
N ILE A 68 -18.91 -2.07 -11.37
CA ILE A 68 -17.82 -1.12 -11.56
C ILE A 68 -16.70 -1.38 -10.55
N GLY A 69 -17.04 -1.63 -9.28
CA GLY A 69 -16.06 -1.97 -8.24
C GLY A 69 -15.22 -3.20 -8.60
N GLU A 70 -15.87 -4.28 -9.04
CA GLU A 70 -15.19 -5.49 -9.51
C GLU A 70 -14.25 -5.22 -10.69
N ILE A 71 -14.65 -4.37 -11.65
CA ILE A 71 -13.82 -4.00 -12.80
C ILE A 71 -12.61 -3.18 -12.35
N VAL A 72 -12.82 -2.16 -11.50
CA VAL A 72 -11.74 -1.29 -11.01
C VAL A 72 -10.72 -2.11 -10.22
N GLY A 73 -11.17 -2.91 -9.25
CA GLY A 73 -10.28 -3.67 -8.38
C GLY A 73 -9.55 -4.82 -9.09
N ARG A 74 -10.13 -5.42 -10.14
CA ARG A 74 -9.49 -6.56 -10.84
C ARG A 74 -8.72 -6.17 -12.10
N ARG A 75 -9.11 -5.10 -12.79
CA ARG A 75 -8.56 -4.76 -14.12
C ARG A 75 -7.80 -3.44 -14.18
N LEU A 76 -8.13 -2.46 -13.36
CA LEU A 76 -7.42 -1.17 -13.38
C LEU A 76 -6.24 -1.17 -12.41
N VAL A 77 -6.41 -1.82 -11.26
CA VAL A 77 -5.38 -1.92 -10.22
C VAL A 77 -4.77 -3.31 -10.26
N THR A 78 -3.99 -3.58 -11.30
CA THR A 78 -3.25 -4.84 -11.45
C THR A 78 -1.95 -4.80 -10.68
N LYS A 79 -1.48 -5.99 -10.24
CA LYS A 79 -0.18 -6.14 -9.59
C LYS A 79 0.93 -5.53 -10.44
N ASP A 80 1.05 -5.94 -11.71
CA ASP A 80 2.13 -5.53 -12.58
C ASP A 80 2.12 -4.02 -12.87
N GLY A 81 0.92 -3.44 -13.06
CA GLY A 81 0.77 -2.01 -13.27
C GLY A 81 1.17 -1.19 -12.05
N LEU A 82 0.73 -1.62 -10.86
CA LEU A 82 1.12 -0.98 -9.60
C LEU A 82 2.61 -1.16 -9.28
N GLU A 83 3.17 -2.34 -9.53
CA GLU A 83 4.59 -2.60 -9.32
C GLU A 83 5.43 -1.68 -10.20
N THR A 84 5.10 -1.58 -11.49
CA THR A 84 5.80 -0.69 -12.42
C THR A 84 5.68 0.78 -12.00
N MET A 85 4.50 1.20 -11.53
CA MET A 85 4.29 2.57 -11.05
C MET A 85 5.11 2.87 -9.78
N LEU A 86 5.05 1.99 -8.78
CA LEU A 86 5.72 2.16 -7.49
C LEU A 86 7.24 2.04 -7.62
N LEU A 87 7.72 1.18 -8.52
CA LEU A 87 9.14 0.99 -8.80
C LEU A 87 9.65 1.86 -9.96
N SER A 88 8.89 2.88 -10.35
CA SER A 88 9.33 3.82 -11.38
C SER A 88 10.52 4.67 -10.90
N ASP A 89 11.40 5.04 -11.81
CA ASP A 89 12.59 5.84 -11.50
C ASP A 89 12.22 7.15 -10.80
N ASN A 90 11.11 7.79 -11.19
CA ASN A 90 10.63 9.01 -10.55
C ASN A 90 10.28 8.80 -9.06
N VAL A 91 9.63 7.67 -8.72
CA VAL A 91 9.32 7.35 -7.32
C VAL A 91 10.60 7.06 -6.56
N LYS A 92 11.51 6.28 -7.13
CA LYS A 92 12.81 5.95 -6.51
C LYS A 92 13.63 7.21 -6.24
N GLU A 93 13.74 8.12 -7.20
CA GLU A 93 14.47 9.38 -7.02
C GLU A 93 13.79 10.31 -6.01
N THR A 94 12.46 10.34 -5.99
CA THR A 94 11.72 11.08 -4.94
C THR A 94 12.01 10.51 -3.55
N LEU A 95 12.02 9.19 -3.40
CA LEU A 95 12.36 8.52 -2.15
C LEU A 95 13.83 8.75 -1.77
N ARG A 96 14.76 8.64 -2.72
CA ARG A 96 16.19 8.94 -2.54
C ARG A 96 16.38 10.33 -1.93
N ASN A 97 15.75 11.34 -2.54
CA ASN A 97 15.82 12.72 -2.09
C ASN A 97 15.18 12.92 -0.71
N LYS A 98 14.03 12.29 -0.44
CA LYS A 98 13.41 12.34 0.90
C LYS A 98 14.27 11.67 1.97
N ILE A 99 14.83 10.50 1.68
CA ILE A 99 15.73 9.78 2.59
C ILE A 99 16.96 10.64 2.88
N SER A 100 17.61 11.18 1.84
CA SER A 100 18.76 12.07 2.05
C SER A 100 18.39 13.31 2.85
N GLY A 101 17.17 13.85 2.67
CA GLY A 101 16.64 14.97 3.45
C GLY A 101 16.46 14.65 4.95
N ILE A 102 16.13 13.41 5.32
CA ILE A 102 16.03 12.99 6.73
C ILE A 102 17.38 13.17 7.42
N PHE A 103 18.47 12.78 6.74
CA PHE A 103 19.83 12.89 7.26
C PHE A 103 20.44 14.30 7.15
N GLN A 104 19.74 15.25 6.53
CA GLN A 104 20.17 16.65 6.42
C GLN A 104 19.62 17.55 7.55
N ASN A 105 18.50 17.18 8.18
CA ASN A 105 17.90 17.96 9.26
C ASN A 105 18.57 17.63 10.60
N SER A 106 19.28 18.63 11.10
CA SER A 106 20.16 18.64 12.27
C SER A 106 19.40 18.78 13.60
N ASP A 107 19.91 18.07 14.61
CA ASP A 107 19.61 18.09 16.07
C ASP A 107 18.84 16.88 16.62
N THR A 108 18.14 16.12 15.77
CA THR A 108 17.46 14.91 16.24
C THR A 108 18.44 13.74 16.36
N THR A 109 18.43 13.03 17.49
CA THR A 109 19.20 11.79 17.68
C THR A 109 18.55 10.61 16.99
N LEU A 110 19.32 9.58 16.67
CA LEU A 110 18.78 8.34 16.09
C LEU A 110 17.70 7.73 17.00
N GLU A 111 17.92 7.72 18.31
CA GLU A 111 16.95 7.25 19.32
C GLU A 111 15.63 8.01 19.24
N HIS A 112 15.67 9.34 19.24
CA HIS A 112 14.47 10.16 19.16
C HIS A 112 13.75 9.98 17.81
N PHE A 113 14.51 9.86 16.72
CA PHE A 113 13.94 9.58 15.40
C PHE A 113 13.22 8.22 15.38
N LEU A 114 13.81 7.17 15.93
CA LEU A 114 13.20 5.85 16.00
C LEU A 114 11.94 5.87 16.88
N ALA A 115 12.01 6.47 18.08
CA ALA A 115 10.87 6.58 18.99
C ALA A 115 9.69 7.33 18.36
N ALA A 116 9.96 8.42 17.63
CA ALA A 116 8.93 9.21 16.96
C ALA A 116 8.24 8.45 15.82
N ASN A 117 8.92 7.50 15.17
CA ASN A 117 8.40 6.80 13.99
C ASN A 117 7.93 5.35 14.27
N LEU A 118 8.44 4.69 15.31
CA LEU A 118 8.15 3.29 15.64
C LEU A 118 7.33 3.12 16.93
N SER A 119 7.15 4.18 17.71
CA SER A 119 6.73 4.19 19.13
C SER A 119 7.86 3.85 20.10
N GLN A 120 7.72 4.30 21.36
CA GLN A 120 8.70 4.04 22.41
C GLN A 120 8.84 2.54 22.68
N GLU A 121 7.73 1.81 22.81
CA GLU A 121 7.73 0.37 23.09
C GLU A 121 8.53 -0.44 22.06
N LYS A 122 8.36 -0.13 20.77
CA LYS A 122 9.11 -0.84 19.72
C LYS A 122 10.58 -0.43 19.70
N THR A 123 10.89 0.80 20.06
CA THR A 123 12.27 1.30 20.14
C THR A 123 13.01 0.61 21.29
N ASP A 124 12.38 0.51 22.46
CA ASP A 124 12.91 -0.21 23.62
C ASP A 124 13.10 -1.71 23.30
N SER A 125 12.13 -2.33 22.61
CA SER A 125 12.24 -3.72 22.18
C SER A 125 13.37 -3.91 21.17
N LEU A 126 13.56 -2.99 20.22
CA LEU A 126 14.66 -3.02 19.27
C LEU A 126 16.01 -2.93 19.98
N ARG A 127 16.15 -2.01 20.95
CA ARG A 127 17.34 -1.88 21.80
C ARG A 127 17.65 -3.19 22.51
N GLU A 128 16.68 -3.79 23.18
CA GLU A 128 16.87 -5.04 23.93
C GLU A 128 17.27 -6.21 23.02
N ASN A 129 16.66 -6.31 21.83
CA ASN A 129 16.99 -7.35 20.87
C ASN A 129 18.42 -7.18 20.32
N ILE A 130 18.80 -5.95 19.93
CA ILE A 130 20.14 -5.65 19.43
C ILE A 130 21.18 -5.95 20.51
N THR A 131 21.02 -5.40 21.71
CA THR A 131 22.03 -5.57 22.78
C THR A 131 22.17 -7.03 23.19
N THR A 132 21.06 -7.77 23.26
CA THR A 132 21.08 -9.20 23.60
C THR A 132 21.76 -10.04 22.53
N GLU A 133 21.42 -9.86 21.25
CA GLU A 133 22.00 -10.66 20.16
C GLU A 133 23.49 -10.34 19.94
N PHE A 134 23.89 -9.06 20.02
CA PHE A 134 25.31 -8.71 19.97
C PHE A 134 26.07 -9.25 21.18
N THR A 135 25.49 -9.21 22.38
CA THR A 135 26.12 -9.79 23.59
C THR A 135 26.39 -11.27 23.41
N LYS A 136 25.38 -12.05 22.98
CA LYS A 136 25.54 -13.47 22.68
C LYS A 136 26.63 -13.72 21.65
N HIS A 137 26.62 -12.95 20.56
CA HIS A 137 27.60 -13.11 19.50
C HIS A 137 29.03 -12.83 19.98
N ILE A 138 29.23 -11.83 20.85
CA ILE A 138 30.53 -11.54 21.46
C ILE A 138 30.98 -12.69 22.35
N VAL A 139 30.11 -13.23 23.21
CA VAL A 139 30.44 -14.39 24.07
C VAL A 139 30.88 -15.58 23.23
N ILE A 140 30.09 -15.92 22.19
CA ILE A 140 30.40 -17.02 21.26
C ILE A 140 31.74 -16.77 20.55
N THR A 141 31.98 -15.54 20.09
CA THR A 141 33.23 -15.17 19.41
C THR A 141 34.44 -15.32 20.34
N LEU A 142 34.32 -14.91 21.60
CA LEU A 142 35.39 -15.06 22.60
C LEU A 142 35.70 -16.54 22.89
N GLN A 143 34.67 -17.39 22.94
CA GLN A 143 34.85 -18.84 23.07
C GLN A 143 35.56 -19.43 21.84
N GLN A 144 35.11 -19.09 20.63
CA GLN A 144 35.69 -19.57 19.37
C GLN A 144 37.13 -19.10 19.15
N ALA A 145 37.46 -17.90 19.63
CA ALA A 145 38.82 -17.35 19.60
C ALA A 145 39.75 -17.99 20.64
N ASN A 146 39.28 -18.97 21.43
CA ASN A 146 40.00 -19.56 22.56
C ASN A 146 40.56 -18.50 23.52
N ALA A 147 39.79 -17.43 23.77
CA ALA A 147 40.24 -16.31 24.59
C ALA A 147 40.66 -16.75 26.01
N ALA A 148 39.98 -17.74 26.59
CA ALA A 148 40.32 -18.32 27.89
C ALA A 148 41.71 -18.98 27.90
N GLU A 149 42.09 -19.68 26.83
CA GLU A 149 43.40 -20.33 26.72
C GLU A 149 44.50 -19.28 26.54
N LEU A 150 44.27 -18.29 25.68
CA LEU A 150 45.21 -17.17 25.48
C LEU A 150 45.46 -16.41 26.79
N LEU A 151 44.40 -16.12 27.56
CA LEU A 151 44.53 -15.46 28.86
C LEU A 151 45.22 -16.35 29.89
N ALA A 152 44.89 -17.64 29.95
CA ALA A 152 45.54 -18.59 30.86
C ALA A 152 47.06 -18.65 30.59
N LYS A 153 47.45 -18.72 29.32
CA LYS A 153 48.85 -18.73 28.90
C LYS A 153 49.58 -17.44 29.27
N GLU A 154 48.96 -16.29 29.07
CA GLU A 154 49.52 -14.97 29.46
C GLU A 154 49.72 -14.86 30.97
N ILE A 155 48.74 -15.32 31.76
CA ILE A 155 48.83 -15.37 33.23
C ILE A 155 50.00 -16.25 33.67
N ILE A 156 50.11 -17.46 33.10
CA ILE A 156 51.19 -18.40 33.41
C ILE A 156 52.55 -17.86 33.00
N GLY A 157 52.63 -17.18 31.86
CA GLY A 157 53.83 -16.46 31.41
C GLY A 157 54.26 -15.39 32.41
N SER A 158 53.33 -14.55 32.85
CA SER A 158 53.56 -13.49 33.85
C SER A 158 54.01 -14.07 35.20
N ILE A 159 53.42 -15.19 35.64
CA ILE A 159 53.83 -15.89 36.87
C ILE A 159 55.26 -16.42 36.72
N LYS A 160 55.57 -17.09 35.61
CA LYS A 160 56.91 -17.64 35.35
C LYS A 160 57.96 -16.52 35.35
N GLU A 161 57.65 -15.37 34.76
CA GLU A 161 58.51 -14.18 34.72
C GLU A 161 58.73 -13.55 36.10
N HIS A 162 57.65 -13.33 36.86
CA HIS A 162 57.73 -12.67 38.17
C HIS A 162 58.59 -13.44 39.19
N PHE A 163 58.61 -14.78 39.11
CA PHE A 163 59.36 -15.62 40.04
C PHE A 163 60.72 -16.09 39.53
N GLN A 164 61.18 -15.61 38.36
CA GLN A 164 62.46 -16.04 37.77
C GLN A 164 63.65 -15.87 38.74
N GLY A 165 64.51 -16.88 38.79
CA GLY A 165 65.75 -16.84 39.59
C GLY A 165 65.58 -17.10 41.09
N GLY A 166 64.36 -17.25 41.60
CA GLY A 166 64.08 -17.61 42.99
C GLY A 166 63.89 -19.11 43.21
N PHE A 167 63.88 -19.52 44.49
CA PHE A 167 63.56 -20.90 44.89
C PHE A 167 62.19 -21.39 44.35
N LEU A 168 61.22 -20.48 44.22
CA LEU A 168 59.89 -20.79 43.69
C LEU A 168 59.90 -21.16 42.20
N ALA A 169 60.77 -20.57 41.38
CA ALA A 169 60.89 -20.96 39.97
C ALA A 169 61.37 -22.41 39.79
N MET A 170 62.18 -22.93 40.73
CA MET A 170 62.60 -24.34 40.71
C MET A 170 61.45 -25.29 41.09
N MET A 171 60.48 -24.82 41.87
CA MET A 171 59.27 -25.58 42.21
C MET A 171 58.21 -25.50 41.12
N LEU A 172 58.11 -24.38 40.40
CA LEU A 172 57.20 -24.15 39.28
C LEU A 172 57.75 -24.75 37.98
N ASN A 173 57.88 -26.08 37.96
CA ASN A 173 58.28 -26.80 36.75
C ASN A 173 57.22 -26.68 35.64
N ASP A 174 57.63 -26.96 34.39
CA ASP A 174 56.76 -26.77 33.23
C ASP A 174 55.50 -27.68 33.27
N SER A 175 55.53 -28.83 33.94
CA SER A 175 54.37 -29.72 34.07
C SER A 175 53.30 -29.22 35.05
N LEU A 176 53.72 -28.58 36.14
CA LEU A 176 52.81 -27.87 37.05
C LEU A 176 52.23 -26.65 36.37
N LEU A 177 53.06 -25.85 35.69
CA LEU A 177 52.60 -24.68 34.94
C LEU A 177 51.55 -25.05 33.87
N SER A 178 51.79 -26.11 33.08
CA SER A 178 50.82 -26.57 32.08
C SER A 178 49.52 -27.10 32.69
N SER A 179 49.60 -27.73 33.87
CA SER A 179 48.41 -28.22 34.57
C SER A 179 47.56 -27.07 35.11
N ILE A 180 48.21 -26.04 35.68
CA ILE A 180 47.55 -24.82 36.15
C ILE A 180 46.96 -24.06 34.96
N GLU A 181 47.69 -23.94 33.85
CA GLU A 181 47.19 -23.33 32.61
C GLU A 181 45.89 -23.99 32.15
N GLY A 182 45.86 -25.32 32.08
CA GLY A 182 44.66 -26.07 31.70
C GLY A 182 43.49 -25.87 32.66
N GLN A 183 43.73 -25.80 33.97
CA GLN A 183 42.68 -25.55 34.96
C GLN A 183 42.16 -24.10 34.90
N ILE A 184 43.04 -23.11 34.75
CA ILE A 184 42.66 -21.71 34.57
C ILE A 184 41.86 -21.56 33.28
N SER A 185 42.34 -22.10 32.16
CA SER A 185 41.65 -22.06 30.87
C SER A 185 40.26 -22.68 30.98
N LYS A 186 40.14 -23.85 31.62
CA LYS A 186 38.84 -24.50 31.86
C LYS A 186 37.92 -23.65 32.74
N GLY A 187 38.44 -23.08 33.84
CA GLY A 187 37.68 -22.21 34.74
C GLY A 187 37.20 -20.93 34.05
N LEU A 188 38.06 -20.29 33.28
CA LEU A 188 37.74 -19.09 32.49
C LEU A 188 36.69 -19.40 31.41
N ASN A 189 36.81 -20.54 30.71
CA ASN A 189 35.81 -20.97 29.74
C ASN A 189 34.44 -21.21 30.39
N SER A 190 34.38 -21.94 31.51
CA SER A 190 33.13 -22.15 32.23
C SER A 190 32.54 -20.84 32.77
N TYR A 191 33.38 -19.90 33.19
CA TYR A 191 32.90 -18.60 33.64
C TYR A 191 32.34 -17.77 32.49
N LEU A 192 33.01 -17.74 31.34
CA LEU A 192 32.54 -17.08 30.13
C LEU A 192 31.23 -17.69 29.61
N GLU A 193 31.09 -19.02 29.69
CA GLU A 193 29.86 -19.73 29.30
C GLU A 193 28.65 -19.38 30.19
N ASN A 194 28.85 -19.30 31.51
CA ASN A 194 27.74 -19.11 32.45
C ASN A 194 27.45 -17.64 32.78
N HIS A 195 28.44 -16.76 32.68
CA HIS A 195 28.36 -15.36 33.10
C HIS A 195 28.81 -14.36 32.03
N GLY A 196 29.25 -14.83 30.86
CA GLY A 196 29.75 -13.96 29.80
C GLY A 196 28.73 -12.92 29.36
N GLU A 197 27.46 -13.33 29.20
CA GLU A 197 26.40 -12.40 28.81
C GLU A 197 26.16 -11.33 29.88
N GLU A 198 26.12 -11.70 31.16
CA GLU A 198 25.90 -10.78 32.28
C GLU A 198 26.99 -9.70 32.36
N ILE A 199 28.24 -10.08 32.11
CA ILE A 199 29.39 -9.18 32.19
C ILE A 199 29.48 -8.30 30.94
N ILE A 200 29.16 -8.83 29.76
CA ILE A 200 29.33 -8.14 28.48
C ILE A 200 28.15 -7.20 28.19
N LYS A 201 26.92 -7.57 28.57
CA LYS A 201 25.70 -6.82 28.24
C LYS A 201 25.74 -5.34 28.65
N PRO A 202 26.24 -4.93 29.83
CA PRO A 202 26.34 -3.52 30.20
C PRO A 202 27.23 -2.70 29.25
N TYR A 203 28.34 -3.28 28.77
CA TYR A 203 29.24 -2.62 27.83
C TYR A 203 28.62 -2.50 26.44
N VAL A 204 27.97 -3.55 25.96
CA VAL A 204 27.24 -3.52 24.67
C VAL A 204 26.11 -2.50 24.72
N THR A 205 25.38 -2.45 25.83
CA THR A 205 24.29 -1.51 26.04
C THR A 205 24.79 -0.06 26.08
N ALA A 206 25.90 0.19 26.77
CA ALA A 206 26.50 1.52 26.80
C ALA A 206 27.00 1.96 25.40
N GLU A 207 27.54 1.03 24.61
CA GLU A 207 27.97 1.33 23.25
C GLU A 207 26.78 1.58 22.31
N TYR A 208 25.71 0.77 22.44
CA TYR A 208 24.43 1.03 21.75
C TYR A 208 23.92 2.43 22.07
N ASP A 209 23.89 2.83 23.35
CA ASP A 209 23.37 4.13 23.78
C ASP A 209 24.18 5.28 23.19
N LYS A 210 25.51 5.14 23.07
CA LYS A 210 26.33 6.14 22.38
C LYS A 210 25.95 6.26 20.91
N MET A 211 25.77 5.14 20.21
CA MET A 211 25.38 5.11 18.80
C MET A 211 23.97 5.67 18.59
N ALA A 212 23.02 5.32 19.47
CA ALA A 212 21.64 5.79 19.41
C ALA A 212 21.51 7.30 19.69
N ASN A 213 22.43 7.86 20.50
CA ASN A 213 22.48 9.29 20.77
C ASN A 213 23.22 10.12 19.71
N LEU A 214 23.78 9.50 18.67
CA LEU A 214 24.31 10.24 17.51
C LEU A 214 23.18 11.02 16.83
N SER A 215 23.46 12.26 16.42
CA SER A 215 22.51 13.00 15.60
C SER A 215 22.38 12.37 14.22
N LEU A 216 21.26 12.59 13.53
CA LEU A 216 21.11 12.12 12.14
C LEU A 216 22.18 12.69 11.20
N ALA A 217 22.71 13.88 11.51
CA ALA A 217 23.84 14.46 10.79
C ALA A 217 25.16 13.70 11.06
N ASP A 218 25.39 13.26 12.30
CA ASP A 218 26.55 12.43 12.65
C ASP A 218 26.46 11.05 12.00
N VAL A 219 25.25 10.47 11.94
CA VAL A 219 25.01 9.22 11.20
C VAL A 219 25.37 9.40 9.73
N LYS A 220 24.97 10.51 9.09
CA LYS A 220 25.38 10.82 7.71
C LYS A 220 26.89 10.97 7.56
N ALA A 221 27.54 11.67 8.48
CA ALA A 221 28.99 11.83 8.46
C ALA A 221 29.71 10.47 8.59
N PHE A 222 29.20 9.59 9.46
CA PHE A 222 29.69 8.24 9.63
C PHE A 222 29.58 7.42 8.34
N THR A 223 28.45 7.52 7.64
CA THR A 223 28.21 6.72 6.43
C THR A 223 29.04 7.19 5.26
N VAL A 224 29.15 8.50 5.06
CA VAL A 224 30.03 9.09 4.06
C VAL A 224 31.50 8.72 4.32
N LYS A 225 31.93 8.73 5.59
CA LYS A 225 33.30 8.39 5.97
C LYS A 225 33.67 6.93 5.64
N HIS A 226 32.71 6.01 5.72
CA HIS A 226 32.93 4.57 5.51
C HIS A 226 32.42 4.08 4.15
N ASP A 227 32.10 4.99 3.22
CA ASP A 227 31.56 4.67 1.90
C ASP A 227 30.29 3.79 1.95
N LEU A 228 29.43 4.07 2.95
CA LEU A 228 28.17 3.37 3.15
C LEU A 228 27.02 4.14 2.47
N ALA A 229 26.45 3.56 1.41
CA ALA A 229 25.30 4.13 0.72
C ALA A 229 23.98 3.76 1.41
N ILE A 230 23.66 4.43 2.53
CA ILE A 230 22.41 4.17 3.28
C ILE A 230 21.17 4.45 2.41
N GLU A 231 21.18 5.50 1.61
CA GLU A 231 20.07 5.81 0.70
C GLU A 231 19.77 4.64 -0.22
N ASP A 232 20.81 4.05 -0.83
CA ASP A 232 20.66 2.90 -1.71
C ASP A 232 20.22 1.67 -0.92
N MET A 233 20.77 1.41 0.27
CA MET A 233 20.33 0.30 1.12
C MET A 233 18.83 0.39 1.44
N LEU A 234 18.35 1.58 1.86
CA LEU A 234 16.94 1.80 2.18
C LEU A 234 16.05 1.69 0.93
N LEU A 235 16.52 2.15 -0.23
CA LEU A 235 15.82 1.94 -1.49
C LEU A 235 15.72 0.46 -1.86
N HIS A 236 16.79 -0.33 -1.66
CA HIS A 236 16.74 -1.78 -1.89
C HIS A 236 15.73 -2.47 -0.96
N VAL A 237 15.65 -2.06 0.32
CA VAL A 237 14.61 -2.56 1.24
C VAL A 237 13.21 -2.20 0.72
N TYR A 238 13.00 -0.96 0.28
CA TYR A 238 11.74 -0.54 -0.33
C TYR A 238 11.38 -1.40 -1.55
N GLU A 239 12.30 -1.57 -2.50
CA GLU A 239 12.09 -2.39 -3.69
C GLU A 239 11.75 -3.83 -3.32
N TYR A 240 12.49 -4.42 -2.38
CA TYR A 240 12.22 -5.75 -1.86
C TYR A 240 10.82 -5.84 -1.25
N LEU A 241 10.41 -4.87 -0.43
CA LEU A 241 9.10 -4.87 0.20
C LEU A 241 7.96 -4.80 -0.84
N ILE A 242 8.09 -3.95 -1.86
CA ILE A 242 7.10 -3.86 -2.93
C ILE A 242 7.03 -5.18 -3.70
N ARG A 243 8.15 -5.67 -4.23
CA ARG A 243 8.15 -6.89 -5.06
C ARG A 243 7.59 -8.12 -4.34
N ASN A 244 7.89 -8.25 -3.05
CA ASN A 244 7.51 -9.44 -2.28
C ASN A 244 6.18 -9.33 -1.54
N ASN A 245 5.63 -8.12 -1.36
CA ASN A 245 4.41 -7.94 -0.57
C ASN A 245 3.27 -7.24 -1.32
N LEU A 246 3.47 -6.79 -2.57
CA LEU A 246 2.44 -6.06 -3.31
C LEU A 246 1.11 -6.83 -3.43
N ASP A 247 1.16 -8.15 -3.63
CA ASP A 247 -0.05 -8.99 -3.68
C ASP A 247 -0.87 -8.93 -2.38
N LYS A 248 -0.17 -8.99 -1.24
CA LYS A 248 -0.78 -8.86 0.08
C LYS A 248 -1.35 -7.46 0.28
N ILE A 249 -0.59 -6.42 -0.13
CA ILE A 249 -1.02 -5.02 -0.02
C ILE A 249 -2.30 -4.79 -0.83
N ILE A 250 -2.35 -5.23 -2.10
CA ILE A 250 -3.55 -5.11 -2.96
C ILE A 250 -4.75 -5.81 -2.33
N THR A 251 -4.56 -7.02 -1.81
CA THR A 251 -5.63 -7.79 -1.17
C THR A 251 -6.14 -7.11 0.10
N LEU A 252 -5.25 -6.52 0.90
CA LEU A 252 -5.61 -5.82 2.13
C LEU A 252 -6.35 -4.51 1.86
N LEU A 253 -5.97 -3.79 0.80
CA LEU A 253 -6.61 -2.53 0.44
C LEU A 253 -8.04 -2.71 -0.10
N LYS A 254 -8.41 -3.91 -0.59
CA LYS A 254 -9.76 -4.24 -1.09
C LYS A 254 -10.34 -3.14 -2.01
N ILE A 255 -9.56 -2.78 -3.03
CA ILE A 255 -9.86 -1.66 -3.92
C ILE A 255 -11.23 -1.80 -4.62
N ASP A 256 -11.64 -3.03 -4.90
CA ASP A 256 -12.98 -3.35 -5.41
C ASP A 256 -14.10 -2.91 -4.47
N GLN A 257 -13.92 -3.14 -3.16
CA GLN A 257 -14.89 -2.73 -2.14
C GLN A 257 -14.91 -1.21 -1.99
N ILE A 258 -13.74 -0.57 -1.96
CA ILE A 258 -13.63 0.89 -1.89
C ILE A 258 -14.37 1.53 -3.07
N ALA A 259 -14.10 1.08 -4.31
CA ALA A 259 -14.76 1.61 -5.49
C ALA A 259 -16.29 1.38 -5.47
N GLN A 260 -16.74 0.20 -5.04
CA GLN A 260 -18.16 -0.09 -4.88
C GLN A 260 -18.83 0.82 -3.84
N GLU A 261 -18.19 1.04 -2.69
CA GLU A 261 -18.71 1.89 -1.62
C GLU A 261 -18.80 3.35 -2.06
N GLN A 262 -17.78 3.86 -2.75
CA GLN A 262 -17.81 5.21 -3.30
C GLN A 262 -19.01 5.43 -4.23
N ILE A 263 -19.28 4.50 -5.16
CA ILE A 263 -20.44 4.59 -6.06
C ILE A 263 -21.76 4.48 -5.29
N ASN A 264 -21.81 3.66 -4.24
CA ASN A 264 -22.99 3.56 -3.39
C ASN A 264 -23.24 4.83 -2.56
N GLN A 265 -22.20 5.60 -2.24
CA GLN A 265 -22.30 6.85 -1.49
C GLN A 265 -22.70 8.04 -2.35
N MET A 266 -22.36 8.04 -3.66
CA MET A 266 -22.81 9.07 -4.61
C MET A 266 -24.32 9.26 -4.54
N ASP A 267 -24.82 10.48 -4.64
CA ASP A 267 -26.27 10.65 -4.70
C ASP A 267 -26.83 10.18 -6.06
N VAL A 268 -28.16 10.05 -6.17
CA VAL A 268 -28.77 9.56 -7.41
C VAL A 268 -28.61 10.54 -8.57
N LEU A 269 -28.47 11.85 -8.29
CA LEU A 269 -28.30 12.89 -9.30
C LEU A 269 -26.89 12.84 -9.89
N GLU A 270 -25.89 12.64 -9.05
CA GLU A 270 -24.49 12.50 -9.42
C GLU A 270 -24.26 11.24 -10.27
N LEU A 271 -24.94 10.14 -9.93
CA LEU A 271 -24.96 8.94 -10.78
C LEU A 271 -25.67 9.19 -12.13
N GLU A 272 -26.77 9.95 -12.12
CA GLU A 272 -27.47 10.37 -13.35
C GLU A 272 -26.54 11.22 -14.24
N GLU A 273 -25.83 12.20 -13.68
CA GLU A 273 -24.87 13.03 -14.39
C GLU A 273 -23.71 12.20 -14.96
N LEU A 274 -23.14 11.29 -14.17
CA LEU A 274 -22.08 10.39 -14.62
C LEU A 274 -22.53 9.57 -15.84
N ILE A 275 -23.71 8.94 -15.77
CA ILE A 275 -24.22 8.10 -16.85
C ILE A 275 -24.56 8.95 -18.08
N LEU A 276 -25.20 10.11 -17.89
CA LEU A 276 -25.53 11.01 -18.99
C LEU A 276 -24.27 11.61 -19.65
N SER A 277 -23.19 11.82 -18.90
CA SER A 277 -21.93 12.31 -19.48
C SER A 277 -21.37 11.36 -20.54
N VAL A 278 -21.65 10.06 -20.41
CA VAL A 278 -21.20 9.01 -21.34
C VAL A 278 -22.27 8.66 -22.38
N MET A 279 -23.55 8.58 -21.99
CA MET A 279 -24.62 7.98 -22.82
C MET A 279 -25.61 8.97 -23.48
N LYS A 280 -25.44 10.29 -23.26
CA LYS A 280 -26.43 11.29 -23.74
C LYS A 280 -26.65 11.24 -25.25
N LYS A 281 -25.60 10.98 -26.03
CA LYS A 281 -25.71 10.96 -27.50
C LYS A 281 -26.50 9.73 -27.97
N GLU A 282 -26.26 8.60 -27.34
CA GLU A 282 -26.84 7.29 -27.62
C GLU A 282 -28.33 7.30 -27.26
N LEU A 283 -28.68 7.85 -26.09
CA LEU A 283 -30.06 8.03 -25.67
C LEU A 283 -30.83 8.96 -26.62
N ASN A 284 -30.23 10.09 -27.03
CA ASN A 284 -30.84 10.98 -28.01
C ASN A 284 -31.02 10.32 -29.39
N ALA A 285 -30.09 9.45 -29.81
CA ALA A 285 -30.24 8.67 -31.03
C ALA A 285 -31.45 7.72 -30.96
N ILE A 286 -31.70 7.08 -29.81
CA ILE A 286 -32.88 6.23 -29.60
C ILE A 286 -34.18 7.05 -29.70
N VAL A 287 -34.20 8.27 -29.15
CA VAL A 287 -35.36 9.18 -29.26
C VAL A 287 -35.61 9.58 -30.73
N ASN A 288 -34.56 9.97 -31.44
CA ASN A 288 -34.64 10.35 -32.85
C ASN A 288 -35.04 9.18 -33.75
N LEU A 289 -34.57 7.96 -33.46
CA LEU A 289 -34.96 6.75 -34.17
C LEU A 289 -36.46 6.45 -33.97
N GLY A 290 -36.99 6.69 -32.75
CA GLY A 290 -38.42 6.59 -32.48
C GLY A 290 -39.24 7.52 -33.38
N ALA A 291 -38.78 8.77 -33.57
CA ALA A 291 -39.40 9.71 -34.49
C ALA A 291 -39.34 9.23 -35.94
N LEU A 292 -38.18 8.71 -36.38
CA LEU A 292 -38.00 8.20 -37.73
C LEU A 292 -38.89 6.99 -38.01
N ILE A 293 -38.96 6.03 -37.09
CA ILE A 293 -39.82 4.85 -37.21
C ILE A 293 -41.29 5.27 -37.25
N GLY A 294 -41.70 6.19 -36.37
CA GLY A 294 -43.05 6.74 -36.36
C GLY A 294 -43.42 7.43 -37.68
N PHE A 295 -42.47 8.16 -38.27
CA PHE A 295 -42.62 8.78 -39.59
C PHE A 295 -42.80 7.73 -40.70
N VAL A 296 -41.93 6.72 -40.74
CA VAL A 296 -41.97 5.65 -41.74
C VAL A 296 -43.27 4.85 -41.63
N LEU A 297 -43.71 4.49 -40.42
CA LEU A 297 -44.98 3.80 -40.22
C LEU A 297 -46.17 4.63 -40.68
N GLY A 298 -46.15 5.94 -40.44
CA GLY A 298 -47.20 6.82 -40.95
C GLY A 298 -47.19 6.98 -42.47
N LEU A 299 -46.01 6.92 -43.12
CA LEU A 299 -45.91 6.84 -44.59
C LEU A 299 -46.46 5.52 -45.14
N ILE A 300 -46.13 4.39 -44.49
CA ILE A 300 -46.63 3.07 -44.89
C ILE A 300 -48.17 3.02 -44.75
N ASN A 301 -48.72 3.52 -43.65
CA ASN A 301 -50.16 3.59 -43.42
C ASN A 301 -50.87 4.47 -44.46
N LEU A 302 -50.17 5.45 -45.04
CA LEU A 302 -50.70 6.24 -46.15
C LEU A 302 -50.70 5.47 -47.47
N LEU A 303 -49.66 4.68 -47.74
CA LEU A 303 -49.56 3.87 -48.97
C LEU A 303 -50.52 2.67 -48.98
N LEU A 304 -50.89 2.17 -47.80
CA LEU A 304 -51.81 1.03 -47.64
C LEU A 304 -53.30 1.43 -47.65
N LYS A 305 -53.62 2.72 -47.82
CA LYS A 305 -54.96 3.29 -47.69
C LYS A 305 -55.39 3.99 -48.97
#